data_AF-A0A6A0ALD3-F1
#
_entry.id   AF-A0A6A0ALD3-F1
#
_cell.length_a   1.000
_cell.length_b   1.000
_cell.length_c   1.000
_cell.angle_alpha   90.00
_cell.angle_beta   90.00
_cell.angle_gamma   90.00
#
_symmetry.space_group_name_H-M   'P 1'
#
loop_
_entity.id
_entity.type
_entity.pdbx_description
1 polymer ?
#
loop_
_entity_poly.entity_id
_entity_poly.type
_entity_poly.pdbx_seq_one_letter_code
_entity_poly.pdbx_strand_id
1 'polypeptide(L)' 'RAWGIAGLPNDSFSIDNGIMVANARRWPLMIDPQTQANKWIKAMERPHDLRVLKLTDADYMRTLENAVQFGIPVLLENV' A
#
# COMPACT_ATOMS: atom_id res chain seq x y z
N ARG A 1 0.91 17.03 4.73
CA ARG A 1 1.49 17.45 3.42
C ARG A 1 2.18 16.31 2.69
N ALA A 2 2.87 15.37 3.37
CA ALA A 2 3.52 14.22 2.73
C ALA A 2 2.57 13.40 1.83
N TRP A 3 1.32 13.17 2.24
CA TRP A 3 0.35 12.41 1.44
C TRP A 3 0.01 13.07 0.10
N GLY A 4 -0.14 14.40 0.06
CA GLY A 4 -0.36 15.12 -1.19
C GLY A 4 0.83 15.03 -2.14
N ILE A 5 2.06 15.04 -1.61
CA ILE A 5 3.29 14.85 -2.41
C ILE A 5 3.34 13.43 -2.97
N ALA A 6 2.88 12.43 -2.21
CA ALA A 6 2.74 11.05 -2.65
C ALA A 6 1.55 10.83 -3.61
N GLY A 7 0.80 11.86 -3.96
CA GLY A 7 -0.28 11.78 -4.96
C GLY A 7 -1.67 11.47 -4.40
N LEU A 8 -1.88 11.58 -3.08
CA LEU A 8 -3.23 11.56 -2.51
C LEU A 8 -3.98 12.84 -2.91
N PRO A 9 -5.20 12.74 -3.46
CA PRO A 9 -6.04 13.90 -3.69
C PRO A 9 -6.31 14.69 -2.41
N ASN A 10 -6.54 15.99 -2.58
CA ASN A 10 -6.80 16.90 -1.46
C ASN A 10 -8.30 17.12 -1.21
N ASP A 11 -9.14 16.17 -1.61
CA ASP A 11 -10.56 16.17 -1.25
C ASP A 11 -10.77 15.48 0.11
N SER A 12 -11.88 15.83 0.78
CA SER A 12 -12.16 15.33 2.14
C SER A 12 -12.29 13.80 2.19
N PHE A 13 -12.87 13.18 1.17
CA PHE A 13 -13.08 11.73 1.12
C PHE A 13 -11.75 10.97 1.01
N SER A 14 -10.84 11.41 0.14
CA SER A 14 -9.50 10.84 0.01
C SER A 14 -8.67 11.02 1.28
N ILE A 15 -8.81 12.17 1.96
CA ILE A 15 -8.14 12.43 3.24
C ILE A 15 -8.65 11.48 4.33
N ASP A 16 -9.96 11.30 4.46
CA ASP A 16 -10.56 10.39 5.44
C ASP A 16 -10.11 8.94 5.21
N ASN A 17 -10.08 8.50 3.95
CA ASN A 17 -9.53 7.19 3.58
C ASN A 17 -8.05 7.08 3.96
N GLY A 18 -7.27 8.13 3.73
CA GLY A 18 -5.86 8.18 4.13
C GLY A 18 -5.67 8.06 5.65
N ILE A 19 -6.54 8.70 6.43
CA ILE A 19 -6.56 8.59 7.90
C ILE A 19 -6.87 7.16 8.32
N MET A 20 -7.84 6.50 7.69
CA MET A 20 -8.16 5.10 7.97
C MET A 20 -6.96 4.20 7.67
N VAL A 21 -6.30 4.38 6.53
CA VAL A 21 -5.12 3.56 6.17
C VAL A 21 -3.98 3.74 7.17
N ALA A 22 -3.73 4.96 7.64
CA ALA A 22 -2.63 5.26 8.55
C ALA A 22 -2.88 4.85 10.01
N ASN A 23 -4.14 4.80 10.45
CA ASN A 23 -4.49 4.56 11.86
C ASN A 23 -5.23 3.23 12.09
N ALA A 24 -5.54 2.48 11.03
CA ALA A 24 -6.19 1.19 11.18
C ALA A 24 -5.30 0.20 11.94
N ARG A 25 -5.89 -0.50 12.91
CA ARG A 25 -5.23 -1.58 13.64
C ARG A 25 -5.02 -2.83 12.78
N ARG A 26 -5.81 -2.98 11.72
CA ARG A 26 -5.73 -4.08 10.73
C ARG A 26 -5.23 -3.53 9.41
N TRP A 27 -4.66 -4.41 8.58
CA TRP A 27 -4.25 -4.03 7.23
C TRP A 27 -5.48 -3.66 6.38
N PRO A 28 -5.51 -2.46 5.80
CA PRO A 28 -6.64 -1.98 5.02
C PRO A 28 -6.71 -2.67 3.66
N LEU A 29 -7.92 -3.05 3.24
CA LEU A 29 -8.21 -3.48 1.87
C LEU A 29 -8.74 -2.27 1.09
N MET A 30 -8.02 -1.88 0.04
CA MET A 30 -8.38 -0.74 -0.80
C MET A 30 -9.19 -1.20 -2.02
N ILE A 31 -10.43 -0.71 -2.14
CA ILE A 31 -11.26 -0.90 -3.35
C ILE A 31 -10.98 0.29 -4.28
N ASP A 32 -10.15 0.07 -5.30
CA ASP A 32 -9.57 1.14 -6.10
C ASP A 32 -9.70 0.86 -7.62
N PRO A 33 -10.86 1.16 -8.23
CA PRO A 33 -11.06 0.95 -9.67
C PRO A 33 -10.20 1.88 -10.54
N GLN A 34 -9.68 2.97 -9.97
CA GLN A 34 -8.91 4.00 -10.69
C GLN A 34 -7.40 3.90 -10.45
N THR A 35 -6.94 2.93 -9.66
CA THR A 35 -5.52 2.72 -9.27
C THR A 35 -4.88 3.90 -8.55
N GLN A 36 -5.68 4.79 -7.96
CA GLN A 36 -5.20 5.99 -7.28
C GLN A 36 -4.55 5.67 -5.93
N ALA A 37 -5.23 4.89 -5.09
CA ALA A 37 -4.72 4.47 -3.79
C ALA A 37 -3.48 3.57 -3.97
N ASN A 38 -3.48 2.74 -5.00
CA ASN A 38 -2.33 1.92 -5.38
C ASN A 38 -1.08 2.77 -5.66
N LYS A 39 -1.20 3.79 -6.53
CA LYS A 39 -0.11 4.72 -6.85
C LYS A 39 0.34 5.49 -5.61
N TRP A 40 -0.61 5.93 -4.78
CA TRP A 40 -0.32 6.66 -3.56
C TRP A 40 0.51 5.84 -2.56
N ILE A 41 0.13 4.60 -2.28
CA ILE A 41 0.87 3.71 -1.36
C ILE A 41 2.26 3.39 -1.92
N LYS A 42 2.37 3.10 -3.22
CA LYS A 42 3.67 2.88 -3.88
C LYS A 42 4.59 4.09 -3.76
N ALA A 43 4.06 5.30 -3.90
CA ALA A 43 4.84 6.52 -3.76
C ALA A 43 5.23 6.79 -2.30
N MET A 44 4.33 6.53 -1.35
CA MET A 44 4.56 6.73 0.07
C MET A 44 5.63 5.79 0.64
N GLU A 45 5.56 4.50 0.29
CA GLU A 45 6.44 3.45 0.82
C GLU A 45 7.66 3.17 -0.05
N ARG A 46 7.84 3.91 -1.15
CA ARG A 46 9.04 3.83 -1.99
C ARG A 46 10.37 3.96 -1.20
N PRO A 47 10.49 4.84 -0.19
CA PRO A 47 11.71 4.95 0.60
C PRO A 47 12.01 3.70 1.46
N HIS A 48 11.01 2.85 1.71
CA HIS A 48 11.11 1.67 2.56
C HIS A 48 11.21 0.35 1.75
N ASP A 49 11.54 0.43 0.46
CA ASP A 49 11.68 -0.73 -0.44
C ASP A 49 10.42 -1.60 -0.55
N LEU A 50 9.25 -0.95 -0.67
CA LEU A 50 7.95 -1.62 -0.82
C LEU A 50 8.00 -2.76 -1.85
N ARG A 51 7.62 -3.95 -1.42
CA ARG A 51 7.47 -5.14 -2.28
C ARG A 51 6.04 -5.26 -2.76
N VAL A 52 5.86 -5.29 -4.07
CA VAL A 52 4.55 -5.48 -4.71
C VAL A 52 4.44 -6.94 -5.12
N LEU A 53 3.40 -7.63 -4.64
CA LEU A 53 3.18 -9.06 -4.86
C LEU A 53 1.76 -9.33 -5.35
N LYS A 54 1.58 -10.45 -6.05
CA LYS A 54 0.27 -11.02 -6.40
C LYS A 54 0.17 -12.43 -5.85
N LEU A 55 -1.05 -12.86 -5.51
CA LEU A 55 -1.30 -14.23 -5.05
C LEU A 55 -0.99 -15.29 -6.12
N THR A 56 -0.93 -14.88 -7.39
CA THR A 56 -0.58 -15.74 -8.53
C THR A 56 0.93 -15.90 -8.73
N ASP A 57 1.76 -15.13 -8.02
CA ASP A 57 3.21 -15.17 -8.21
C ASP A 57 3.77 -16.48 -7.63
N ALA A 58 4.60 -17.18 -8.42
CA ALA A 58 5.15 -18.49 -8.02
C ALA A 58 6.00 -18.42 -6.75
N ASP A 59 6.60 -17.26 -6.47
CA ASP A 59 7.45 -17.01 -5.31
C ASP A 59 6.79 -16.14 -4.23
N TYR A 60 5.47 -15.96 -4.29
CA TYR A 60 4.67 -15.17 -3.33
C TYR A 60 5.04 -15.48 -1.87
N MET A 61 4.99 -16.76 -1.47
CA MET A 61 5.24 -17.18 -0.08
C MET A 61 6.66 -16.83 0.37
N ARG A 62 7.66 -17.10 -0.47
CA ARG A 62 9.06 -16.82 -0.17
C ARG A 62 9.30 -15.32 -0.01
N THR A 63 8.73 -14.50 -0.90
CA THR A 63 8.92 -13.05 -0.84
C THR A 63 8.20 -12.44 0.36
N LEU A 64 7.03 -12.96 0.71
CA LEU A 64 6.30 -12.56 1.91
C LEU A 64 7.06 -12.92 3.20
N GLU A 65 7.59 -14.14 3.30
CA GLU A 65 8.40 -14.58 4.45
C GLU A 65 9.62 -13.68 4.66
N ASN A 66 10.35 -13.38 3.58
CA ASN A 66 11.48 -12.45 3.63
C ASN A 66 11.04 -11.05 4.08
N ALA A 67 9.92 -10.54 3.56
CA ALA A 67 9.44 -9.22 3.93
C ALA A 67 9.07 -9.13 5.42
N VAL A 68 8.47 -10.19 5.97
CA VAL A 68 8.21 -10.30 7.42
C VAL A 68 9.52 -10.34 8.21
N GLN A 69 10.50 -11.13 7.76
CA GLN A 69 11.79 -11.27 8.44
C GLN A 69 12.58 -9.95 8.50
N PHE A 70 12.56 -9.17 7.42
CA PHE A 70 13.35 -7.94 7.29
C PHE A 70 12.54 -6.66 7.58
N GLY A 71 11.25 -6.78 7.90
CA GLY A 71 10.38 -5.63 8.16
C GLY A 71 10.12 -4.77 6.92
N ILE A 72 10.13 -5.36 5.73
CA ILE A 72 9.89 -4.66 4.46
C ILE A 72 8.38 -4.58 4.22
N PRO A 73 7.82 -3.39 3.92
CA PRO A 73 6.40 -3.26 3.62
C PRO A 73 6.04 -4.02 2.35
N VAL A 74 4.83 -4.60 2.35
CA VAL A 74 4.29 -5.39 1.24
C VAL A 74 2.95 -4.81 0.79
N LEU A 75 2.79 -4.66 -0.51
CA LEU A 75 1.52 -4.37 -1.16
C LEU A 75 1.08 -5.58 -1.98
N LEU A 76 -0.04 -6.19 -1.58
CA LEU A 76 -0.67 -7.27 -2.33
C LEU A 76 -1.66 -6.69 -3.34
N GLU A 77 -1.49 -7.01 -4.62
CA GLU A 77 -2.36 -6.55 -5.71
C GLU A 77 -3.27 -7.67 -6.21
N ASN A 78 -4.39 -7.26 -6.81
CA ASN A 78 -5.35 -8.15 -7.49
C ASN A 78 -5.87 -9.28 -6.57
N VAL A 79 -6.28 -8.90 -5.36
CA VAL A 79 -6.96 -9.77 -4.38
C VAL A 79 -8.42 -9.97 -4.78
#